data_AF-A0A9P0NX49-F1
#
_entry.id   AF-A0A9P0NX49-F1
#
_cell.length_a   1.000
_cell.length_b   1.000
_cell.length_c   1.000
_cell.angle_alpha   90.00
_cell.angle_beta   90.00
_cell.angle_gamma   90.00
#
_symmetry.space_group_name_H-M   'P 1'
#
loop_
_entity.id
_entity.type
_entity.pdbx_description
1 polymer ?
#
loop_
_entity_poly.entity_id
_entity_poly.type
_entity_poly.pdbx_seq_one_letter_code
_entity_poly.pdbx_strand_id
1 'polypeptide(L)'
;MASTPLSYKYGRPKEVELVKSEDALGLTITDNGAGYAFIKRIKEGSVIHSIPHIEVGDHIEKLNGENMVGKRHFEVAKALKDIPRGATFTIRLIEPMKSGFTIIQPKNNRGTGKKAYGSGKETLRFKAGGQVEIEQQDDALEVGIEKINNILESFMGINDSDLATRIWELSVGKKNSMDFAEAVDDSDLACFEFTDELIIEIWGAITDARDGRLK
;
A
#
# COMPACT_ATOMS: atom_id res chain seq x y z
N MET A 1 13.42 -35.40 -12.66
CA MET A 1 13.80 -34.45 -11.59
C MET A 1 12.96 -33.20 -11.78
N ALA A 2 11.84 -33.08 -11.08
CA ALA A 2 10.98 -31.90 -11.14
C ALA A 2 11.39 -30.95 -10.02
N SER A 3 11.71 -29.71 -10.38
CA SER A 3 12.03 -28.62 -9.47
C SER A 3 10.81 -28.30 -8.60
N THR A 4 10.92 -28.48 -7.29
CA THR A 4 9.89 -28.09 -6.33
C THR A 4 9.81 -26.57 -6.27
N PRO A 5 8.66 -25.93 -6.55
CA PRO A 5 8.53 -24.49 -6.35
C PRO A 5 8.63 -24.19 -4.85
N LEU A 6 9.39 -23.13 -4.52
CA LEU A 6 9.60 -22.64 -3.16
C LEU A 6 8.25 -22.44 -2.46
N SER A 7 7.89 -23.33 -1.53
CA SER A 7 6.67 -23.22 -0.76
C SER A 7 6.80 -22.05 0.22
N TYR A 8 6.05 -20.97 0.01
CA TYR A 8 5.72 -20.06 1.10
C TYR A 8 4.92 -20.87 2.12
N LYS A 9 5.52 -21.15 3.28
CA LYS A 9 4.86 -21.93 4.32
C LYS A 9 3.92 -20.99 5.08
N TYR A 10 2.63 -21.23 4.97
CA TYR A 10 1.55 -20.49 5.64
C TYR A 10 1.51 -20.82 7.14
N GLY A 11 1.29 -19.82 8.00
CA GLY A 11 1.13 -20.00 9.45
C GLY A 11 -0.28 -20.45 9.84
N ARG A 12 -0.66 -20.27 11.11
CA ARG A 12 -1.94 -20.75 11.64
C ARG A 12 -3.11 -19.91 11.09
N PRO A 13 -4.16 -20.54 10.53
CA PRO A 13 -5.39 -19.83 10.18
C PRO A 13 -6.09 -19.28 11.42
N LYS A 14 -6.60 -18.06 11.32
CA LYS A 14 -7.43 -17.37 12.32
C LYS A 14 -8.74 -16.99 11.64
N GLU A 15 -9.87 -17.29 12.25
CA GLU A 15 -11.17 -16.86 11.73
C GLU A 15 -11.84 -15.97 12.78
N VAL A 16 -12.22 -14.76 12.38
CA VAL A 16 -12.76 -13.74 13.27
C VAL A 16 -14.08 -13.24 12.70
N GLU A 17 -15.10 -13.20 13.54
CA GLU A 17 -16.39 -12.58 13.24
C GLU A 17 -16.39 -11.13 13.73
N LEU A 18 -16.80 -10.21 12.86
CA LEU A 18 -16.71 -8.77 13.04
C LEU A 18 -18.03 -8.10 12.69
N VAL A 19 -18.36 -7.01 13.39
CA VAL A 19 -19.47 -6.12 13.00
C VAL A 19 -18.89 -4.88 12.34
N LYS A 20 -19.36 -4.55 11.13
CA LYS A 20 -18.91 -3.34 10.42
C LYS A 20 -19.59 -2.10 11.00
N SER A 21 -19.06 -1.55 12.08
CA SER A 21 -19.64 -0.37 12.76
C SER A 21 -19.41 0.95 12.01
N GLU A 22 -18.36 1.02 11.19
CA GLU A 22 -17.92 2.19 10.42
C GLU A 22 -17.71 1.81 8.94
N ASP A 23 -17.73 2.81 8.05
CA ASP A 23 -17.51 2.58 6.62
C ASP A 23 -16.08 2.11 6.32
N ALA A 24 -15.11 2.63 7.08
CA ALA A 24 -13.71 2.22 7.04
C ALA A 24 -13.35 1.39 8.28
N LEU A 25 -12.82 0.18 8.06
CA LEU A 25 -12.36 -0.70 9.15
C LEU A 25 -11.01 -0.28 9.76
N GLY A 26 -10.33 0.70 9.13
CA GLY A 26 -8.98 1.12 9.52
C GLY A 26 -7.89 0.14 9.09
N LEU A 27 -8.13 -0.63 8.02
CA LEU A 27 -7.16 -1.52 7.41
C LEU A 27 -6.55 -0.89 6.17
N THR A 28 -5.23 -1.01 6.05
CA THR A 28 -4.52 -0.74 4.80
C THR A 28 -4.07 -2.07 4.21
N ILE A 29 -4.54 -2.38 3.01
CA ILE A 29 -4.27 -3.65 2.32
C ILE A 29 -3.29 -3.42 1.18
N THR A 30 -2.36 -4.33 1.03
CA THR A 30 -1.45 -4.41 -0.11
C THR A 30 -1.34 -5.87 -0.56
N ASP A 31 -0.71 -6.15 -1.69
CA ASP A 31 -0.43 -7.52 -2.11
C ASP A 31 1.00 -7.67 -2.62
N ASN A 32 1.45 -8.91 -2.77
CA ASN A 32 2.81 -9.25 -3.21
C ASN A 32 2.95 -9.41 -4.73
N GLY A 33 1.97 -8.97 -5.52
CA GLY A 33 1.92 -9.17 -6.97
C GLY A 33 1.65 -10.63 -7.41
N ALA A 34 1.54 -11.56 -6.46
CA ALA A 34 1.38 -13.00 -6.71
C ALA A 34 0.07 -13.56 -6.15
N GLY A 35 -0.92 -12.70 -5.91
CA GLY A 35 -2.27 -13.09 -5.49
C GLY A 35 -2.43 -13.31 -3.98
N TYR A 36 -1.54 -12.77 -3.14
CA TYR A 36 -1.72 -12.78 -1.69
C TYR A 36 -1.81 -11.35 -1.16
N ALA A 37 -3.04 -10.93 -0.87
CA ALA A 37 -3.30 -9.67 -0.17
C ALA A 37 -3.05 -9.83 1.33
N PHE A 38 -2.46 -8.82 1.95
CA PHE A 38 -2.13 -8.80 3.36
C PHE A 38 -2.32 -7.43 3.99
N ILE A 39 -2.46 -7.43 5.32
CA ILE A 39 -2.62 -6.22 6.11
C ILE A 39 -1.27 -5.50 6.21
N LYS A 40 -1.12 -4.36 5.56
CA LYS A 40 0.09 -3.52 5.62
C LYS A 40 0.11 -2.62 6.85
N ARG A 41 -1.05 -2.06 7.21
CA ARG A 41 -1.22 -1.19 8.38
C ARG A 41 -2.59 -1.40 9.02
N ILE A 42 -2.65 -1.14 10.33
CA ILE A 42 -3.87 -1.07 11.12
C ILE A 42 -3.88 0.30 11.78
N LYS A 43 -4.92 1.09 11.52
CA LYS A 43 -5.09 2.42 12.09
C LYS A 43 -5.32 2.32 13.60
N GLU A 44 -4.53 3.02 14.41
CA GLU A 44 -4.72 3.07 15.86
C GLU A 44 -6.13 3.59 16.21
N GLY A 45 -6.76 2.96 17.19
CA GLY A 45 -8.12 3.30 17.61
C GLY A 45 -9.24 2.84 16.67
N SER A 46 -8.92 2.17 15.55
CA SER A 46 -9.93 1.54 14.69
C SER A 46 -10.58 0.32 15.34
N VAL A 47 -11.70 -0.13 14.75
CA VAL A 47 -12.39 -1.37 15.15
C VAL A 47 -11.41 -2.54 15.20
N ILE A 48 -10.58 -2.68 14.16
CA ILE A 48 -9.63 -3.78 14.03
C ILE A 48 -8.48 -3.67 15.03
N HIS A 49 -8.02 -2.46 15.35
CA HIS A 49 -6.95 -2.26 16.34
C HIS A 49 -7.28 -2.84 17.72
N SER A 50 -8.56 -2.88 18.09
CA SER A 50 -9.01 -3.45 19.37
C SER A 50 -9.01 -4.99 19.42
N ILE A 51 -8.77 -5.66 18.29
CA ILE A 51 -8.88 -7.11 18.16
C ILE A 51 -7.48 -7.74 18.19
N PRO A 52 -7.10 -8.43 19.28
CA PRO A 52 -5.72 -8.85 19.53
C PRO A 52 -5.21 -9.97 18.60
N HIS A 53 -6.08 -10.54 17.76
CA HIS A 53 -5.72 -11.66 16.87
C HIS A 53 -5.44 -11.23 15.43
N ILE A 54 -5.74 -9.97 15.06
CA ILE A 54 -5.50 -9.42 13.73
C ILE A 54 -4.22 -8.59 13.79
N GLU A 55 -3.17 -9.04 13.11
CA GLU A 55 -1.85 -8.40 13.12
C GLU A 55 -1.46 -7.85 11.74
N VAL A 56 -0.60 -6.84 11.73
CA VAL A 56 0.08 -6.42 10.49
C VAL A 56 0.89 -7.58 9.94
N GLY A 57 0.77 -7.81 8.64
CA GLY A 57 1.35 -8.94 7.92
C GLY A 57 0.41 -10.11 7.71
N ASP A 58 -0.72 -10.20 8.43
CA ASP A 58 -1.70 -11.27 8.23
C ASP A 58 -2.24 -11.26 6.78
N HIS A 59 -2.20 -12.42 6.12
CA HIS A 59 -2.76 -12.61 4.78
C HIS A 59 -4.26 -12.79 4.87
N ILE A 60 -5.01 -12.15 3.98
CA ILE A 60 -6.47 -12.27 3.90
C ILE A 60 -6.80 -13.46 3.00
N GLU A 61 -7.22 -14.58 3.60
CA GLU A 61 -7.56 -15.81 2.88
C GLU A 61 -9.04 -15.83 2.45
N LYS A 62 -9.97 -15.43 3.34
CA LYS A 62 -11.41 -15.41 3.02
C LYS A 62 -12.16 -14.25 3.64
N LEU A 63 -13.22 -13.82 2.97
CA LEU A 63 -14.24 -12.91 3.48
C LEU A 63 -15.62 -13.54 3.29
N ASN A 64 -16.40 -13.72 4.36
CA ASN A 64 -17.73 -14.37 4.31
C ASN A 64 -17.73 -15.73 3.60
N GLY A 65 -16.64 -16.50 3.74
CA GLY A 65 -16.45 -17.79 3.08
C GLY A 65 -15.96 -17.71 1.62
N GLU A 66 -15.98 -16.53 0.99
CA GLU A 66 -15.42 -16.30 -0.34
C GLU A 66 -13.90 -16.29 -0.29
N ASN A 67 -13.25 -16.98 -1.23
CA ASN A 67 -11.80 -17.06 -1.31
C ASN A 67 -11.19 -15.77 -1.88
N MET A 68 -10.25 -15.17 -1.15
CA MET A 68 -9.50 -13.98 -1.55
C MET A 68 -8.12 -14.32 -2.14
N VAL A 69 -7.67 -15.58 -2.04
CA VAL A 69 -6.42 -16.02 -2.66
C VAL A 69 -6.52 -15.91 -4.18
N GLY A 70 -5.51 -15.29 -4.80
CA GLY A 70 -5.46 -14.99 -6.23
C GLY A 70 -6.01 -13.60 -6.58
N LYS A 71 -6.76 -12.95 -5.67
CA LYS A 71 -7.26 -11.60 -5.87
C LYS A 71 -6.18 -10.55 -5.55
N ARG A 72 -6.26 -9.41 -6.22
CA ARG A 72 -5.45 -8.23 -5.94
C ARG A 72 -5.97 -7.50 -4.70
N HIS A 73 -5.11 -6.72 -4.05
CA HIS A 73 -5.49 -5.97 -2.83
C HIS A 73 -6.70 -5.05 -3.05
N PHE A 74 -6.88 -4.48 -4.23
CA PHE A 74 -8.02 -3.59 -4.53
C PHE A 74 -9.34 -4.36 -4.61
N GLU A 75 -9.33 -5.61 -5.08
CA GLU A 75 -10.53 -6.45 -5.08
C GLU A 75 -10.90 -6.87 -3.65
N VAL A 76 -9.90 -7.15 -2.81
CA VAL A 76 -10.11 -7.46 -1.39
C VAL A 76 -10.62 -6.23 -0.62
N ALA A 77 -10.06 -5.06 -0.89
CA ALA A 77 -10.52 -3.80 -0.31
C ALA A 77 -11.96 -3.46 -0.75
N LYS A 78 -12.29 -3.67 -2.03
CA LYS A 78 -13.65 -3.55 -2.55
C LYS A 78 -14.61 -4.50 -1.84
N ALA A 79 -14.25 -5.77 -1.70
CA ALA A 79 -15.08 -6.74 -0.98
C ALA A 79 -15.34 -6.32 0.49
N LEU A 80 -14.36 -5.73 1.19
CA LEU A 80 -14.56 -5.18 2.53
C LEU A 80 -15.44 -3.92 2.53
N LYS A 81 -15.30 -3.06 1.50
CA LYS A 81 -16.09 -1.84 1.34
C LYS A 81 -17.55 -2.15 1.05
N ASP A 82 -17.84 -3.18 0.25
CA ASP A 82 -19.19 -3.58 -0.16
C ASP A 82 -20.00 -4.25 0.96
N ILE A 83 -19.36 -4.68 2.05
CA ILE A 83 -20.07 -5.17 3.25
C ILE A 83 -20.93 -4.03 3.81
N PRO A 84 -22.24 -4.22 4.04
CA PRO A 84 -23.09 -3.17 4.59
C PRO A 84 -22.68 -2.76 6.00
N ARG A 85 -22.76 -1.47 6.32
CA ARG A 85 -22.60 -0.98 7.69
C ARG A 85 -23.68 -1.58 8.60
N GLY A 86 -23.26 -2.04 9.77
CA GLY A 86 -24.08 -2.76 10.74
C GLY A 86 -24.19 -4.27 10.49
N ALA A 87 -23.72 -4.78 9.35
CA ALA A 87 -23.68 -6.21 9.09
C ALA A 87 -22.52 -6.88 9.83
N THR A 88 -22.74 -8.14 10.20
CA THR A 88 -21.69 -9.04 10.65
C THR A 88 -21.03 -9.69 9.45
N PHE A 89 -19.71 -9.82 9.49
CA PHE A 89 -18.92 -10.52 8.47
C PHE A 89 -17.81 -11.35 9.12
N THR A 90 -17.38 -12.40 8.43
CA THR A 90 -16.25 -13.23 8.85
C THR A 90 -15.03 -12.95 8.00
N ILE A 91 -13.88 -12.81 8.65
CA ILE A 91 -12.58 -12.70 7.98
C ILE A 91 -11.70 -13.87 8.42
N ARG A 92 -11.15 -14.59 7.44
CA ARG A 92 -10.17 -15.64 7.68
C ARG A 92 -8.80 -15.15 7.28
N LEU A 93 -7.90 -15.11 8.24
CA LEU A 93 -6.53 -14.62 8.11
C LEU A 93 -5.54 -15.77 8.27
N ILE A 94 -4.40 -15.67 7.58
CA ILE A 94 -3.26 -16.56 7.76
C ILE A 94 -2.09 -15.72 8.22
N GLU A 95 -1.58 -16.02 9.42
CA GLU A 95 -0.33 -15.40 9.88
C GLU A 95 0.81 -15.85 8.96
N PRO A 96 1.63 -14.93 8.40
CA PRO A 96 2.83 -15.33 7.68
C PRO A 96 3.75 -16.04 8.68
N MET A 97 4.39 -17.14 8.28
CA MET A 97 5.40 -17.74 9.14
C MET A 97 6.49 -16.70 9.38
N LYS A 98 6.55 -16.18 10.61
CA LYS A 98 7.63 -15.33 11.09
C LYS A 98 8.92 -16.13 10.93
N SER A 99 9.61 -15.95 9.81
CA SER A 99 10.98 -16.45 9.65
C SER A 99 11.75 -15.77 10.76
N GLY A 100 12.33 -16.56 11.67
CA GLY A 100 12.99 -16.11 12.89
C GLY A 100 14.25 -15.28 12.62
N PHE A 101 14.10 -14.12 12.00
CA PHE A 101 15.09 -13.06 11.86
C PHE A 101 14.75 -11.89 12.79
N THR A 102 14.18 -12.17 13.95
CA THR A 102 14.39 -11.31 15.10
C THR A 102 15.77 -11.63 15.66
N ILE A 103 16.65 -10.61 15.66
CA ILE A 103 17.97 -10.55 16.32
C ILE A 103 19.16 -10.95 15.42
N ILE A 104 19.58 -10.01 14.57
CA ILE A 104 21.00 -9.61 14.54
C ILE A 104 21.03 -8.09 14.73
N GLN A 105 20.87 -7.66 15.99
CA GLN A 105 21.35 -6.33 16.41
C GLN A 105 22.87 -6.45 16.64
N PRO A 106 23.72 -5.67 15.96
CA PRO A 106 25.08 -5.46 16.42
C PRO A 106 25.02 -4.68 17.73
N LYS A 107 25.30 -5.35 18.85
CA LYS A 107 25.56 -4.66 20.13
C LYS A 107 26.84 -3.85 19.97
N ASN A 108 26.74 -2.53 19.85
CA ASN A 108 27.75 -1.62 20.37
C ASN A 108 27.21 -0.18 20.57
N ASN A 109 27.01 0.14 21.85
CA ASN A 109 27.35 1.38 22.56
C ASN A 109 27.05 2.77 21.94
N ARG A 110 26.24 3.54 22.71
CA ARG A 110 26.29 4.99 22.97
C ARG A 110 26.15 5.98 21.80
N GLY A 111 25.03 6.71 21.79
CA GLY A 111 24.94 8.00 21.11
C GLY A 111 23.51 8.39 20.74
N THR A 112 23.02 9.47 21.33
CA THR A 112 21.78 10.19 21.03
C THR A 112 21.58 10.48 19.54
N GLY A 113 20.36 10.23 19.03
CA GLY A 113 19.90 10.75 17.74
C GLY A 113 18.78 9.91 17.12
N LYS A 114 17.55 10.42 17.13
CA LYS A 114 16.45 9.91 16.27
C LYS A 114 16.95 9.91 14.82
N LYS A 115 17.06 8.73 14.20
CA LYS A 115 17.20 8.61 12.74
C LYS A 115 16.05 7.77 12.21
N ALA A 116 15.32 8.39 11.28
CA ALA A 116 14.32 7.77 10.44
C ALA A 116 14.92 6.55 9.73
N TYR A 117 14.12 5.49 9.63
CA TYR A 117 14.46 4.31 8.86
C TYR A 117 14.51 4.68 7.39
N GLY A 118 15.73 4.76 6.82
CA GLY A 118 15.93 4.89 5.38
C GLY A 118 15.46 3.63 4.67
N SER A 119 14.60 3.83 3.66
CA SER A 119 14.29 2.86 2.62
C SER A 119 15.60 2.45 1.94
N GLY A 120 15.93 1.15 1.92
CA GLY A 120 17.18 0.61 1.35
C GLY A 120 17.24 0.66 -0.18
N LYS A 121 16.99 1.83 -0.78
CA LYS A 121 17.04 2.08 -2.23
C LYS A 121 18.05 3.17 -2.63
N GLU A 122 19.12 3.38 -1.86
CA GLU A 122 20.24 4.20 -2.37
C GLU A 122 21.06 3.39 -3.38
N THR A 123 20.93 3.72 -4.67
CA THR A 123 21.89 3.26 -5.69
C THR A 123 22.83 4.40 -6.07
N LEU A 124 24.01 4.42 -5.44
CA LEU A 124 25.11 5.31 -5.82
C LEU A 124 25.69 4.87 -7.18
N ARG A 125 25.42 5.62 -8.26
CA ARG A 125 26.04 5.39 -9.57
C ARG A 125 27.21 6.35 -9.80
N PHE A 126 28.43 5.86 -9.59
CA PHE A 126 29.64 6.62 -9.94
C PHE A 126 29.95 6.50 -11.43
N LYS A 127 30.07 7.64 -12.14
CA LYS A 127 30.81 7.72 -13.42
C LYS A 127 32.18 8.34 -13.18
N ALA A 128 33.16 7.90 -13.96
CA ALA A 128 34.61 8.13 -13.77
C ALA A 128 35.11 9.60 -13.91
N GLY A 129 34.25 10.60 -13.72
CA GLY A 129 34.56 12.02 -13.93
C GLY A 129 34.40 12.94 -12.71
N GLY A 130 33.95 12.45 -11.55
CA GLY A 130 33.96 13.23 -10.30
C GLY A 130 33.00 14.43 -10.19
N GLN A 131 32.15 14.67 -11.18
CA GLN A 131 30.99 15.58 -11.03
C GLN A 131 29.79 14.79 -10.53
N VAL A 132 29.30 15.18 -9.36
CA VAL A 132 28.04 14.71 -8.78
C VAL A 132 26.98 15.72 -9.20
N GLU A 133 26.16 15.38 -10.18
CA GLU A 133 24.88 16.06 -10.39
C GLU A 133 23.81 15.29 -9.61
N ILE A 134 23.08 16.00 -8.77
CA ILE A 134 22.00 15.44 -7.94
C ILE A 134 20.75 15.38 -8.83
N GLU A 135 20.30 14.17 -9.17
CA GLU A 135 19.10 13.90 -9.97
C GLU A 135 17.83 14.36 -9.21
N GLN A 136 17.44 15.63 -9.36
CA GLN A 136 16.18 16.17 -8.82
C GLN A 136 14.91 15.49 -9.36
N GLN A 137 15.03 14.73 -10.45
CA GLN A 137 13.90 14.08 -11.11
C GLN A 137 13.41 12.83 -10.35
N ASP A 138 14.29 12.17 -9.59
CA ASP A 138 13.94 10.95 -8.83
C ASP A 138 13.27 11.30 -7.48
N ASP A 139 13.71 12.39 -6.82
CA ASP A 139 13.17 12.84 -5.54
C ASP A 139 11.68 13.25 -5.62
N ALA A 140 11.31 14.03 -6.65
CA ALA A 140 9.93 14.49 -6.83
C ALA A 140 8.98 13.32 -7.14
N LEU A 141 9.46 12.32 -7.88
CA LEU A 141 8.71 11.11 -8.19
C LEU A 141 8.52 10.25 -6.93
N GLU A 142 9.56 10.04 -6.12
CA GLU A 142 9.46 9.25 -4.89
C GLU A 142 8.47 9.90 -3.90
N VAL A 143 8.62 11.21 -3.66
CA VAL A 143 7.70 11.97 -2.80
C VAL A 143 6.28 11.98 -3.36
N GLY A 144 6.13 12.14 -4.67
CA GLY A 144 4.84 12.10 -5.35
C GLY A 144 4.13 10.76 -5.17
N ILE A 145 4.84 9.65 -5.41
CA ILE A 145 4.31 8.29 -5.23
C ILE A 145 3.90 8.04 -3.79
N GLU A 146 4.67 8.53 -2.81
CA GLU A 146 4.31 8.41 -1.40
C GLU A 146 2.99 9.17 -1.09
N LYS A 147 2.84 10.39 -1.59
CA LYS A 147 1.60 11.17 -1.40
C LYS A 147 0.40 10.53 -2.07
N ILE A 148 0.54 10.05 -3.31
CA ILE A 148 -0.53 9.33 -3.99
C ILE A 148 -0.95 8.12 -3.16
N ASN A 149 0.01 7.35 -2.64
CA ASN A 149 -0.30 6.21 -1.77
C ASN A 149 -1.03 6.62 -0.48
N ASN A 150 -0.65 7.73 0.14
CA ASN A 150 -1.34 8.23 1.34
C ASN A 150 -2.81 8.61 1.05
N ILE A 151 -3.07 9.18 -0.13
CA ILE A 151 -4.42 9.49 -0.59
C ILE A 151 -5.19 8.19 -0.86
N LEU A 152 -4.63 7.27 -1.65
CA LEU A 152 -5.25 5.96 -1.92
C LEU A 152 -5.56 5.19 -0.62
N GLU A 153 -4.69 5.28 0.36
CA GLU A 153 -4.90 4.64 1.66
C GLU A 153 -6.04 5.28 2.44
N SER A 154 -6.15 6.61 2.41
CA SER A 154 -7.24 7.34 3.06
C SER A 154 -8.59 7.06 2.41
N PHE A 155 -8.66 7.03 1.06
CA PHE A 155 -9.92 6.94 0.32
C PHE A 155 -10.36 5.51 0.02
N MET A 156 -9.41 4.60 -0.17
CA MET A 156 -9.66 3.23 -0.64
C MET A 156 -9.12 2.16 0.32
N GLY A 157 -8.35 2.53 1.34
CA GLY A 157 -7.74 1.56 2.25
C GLY A 157 -6.70 0.66 1.58
N ILE A 158 -6.12 1.10 0.45
CA ILE A 158 -5.10 0.36 -0.29
C ILE A 158 -3.79 1.11 -0.33
N ASN A 159 -2.70 0.37 -0.46
CA ASN A 159 -1.39 0.93 -0.69
C ASN A 159 -0.69 0.10 -1.78
N ASP A 160 -0.56 0.67 -2.98
CA ASP A 160 -0.03 0.04 -4.18
C ASP A 160 0.91 1.00 -4.90
N SER A 161 2.21 0.71 -4.81
CA SER A 161 3.25 1.52 -5.43
C SER A 161 3.22 1.43 -6.96
N ASP A 162 2.79 0.32 -7.54
CA ASP A 162 2.71 0.17 -8.99
C ASP A 162 1.54 1.00 -9.53
N LEU A 163 0.38 0.94 -8.87
CA LEU A 163 -0.76 1.80 -9.17
C LEU A 163 -0.40 3.29 -9.01
N ALA A 164 0.23 3.66 -7.90
CA ALA A 164 0.65 5.05 -7.66
C ALA A 164 1.65 5.55 -8.71
N THR A 165 2.55 4.69 -9.18
CA THR A 165 3.49 5.01 -10.26
C THR A 165 2.75 5.26 -11.58
N ARG A 166 1.79 4.39 -11.95
CA ARG A 166 0.98 4.59 -13.16
C ARG A 166 0.16 5.87 -13.12
N ILE A 167 -0.44 6.19 -11.97
CA ILE A 167 -1.17 7.43 -11.74
C ILE A 167 -0.24 8.65 -11.97
N TRP A 168 0.98 8.60 -11.42
CA TRP A 168 1.98 9.63 -11.65
C TRP A 168 2.34 9.75 -13.15
N GLU A 169 2.55 8.64 -13.85
CA GLU A 169 2.89 8.63 -15.28
C GLU A 169 1.78 9.25 -16.15
N LEU A 170 0.51 8.92 -15.89
CA LEU A 170 -0.63 9.49 -16.63
C LEU A 170 -0.78 11.00 -16.46
N SER A 171 -0.28 11.53 -15.35
CA SER A 171 -0.31 12.98 -15.08
C SER A 171 0.79 13.75 -15.83
N VAL A 172 1.77 13.06 -16.45
CA VAL A 172 2.86 13.71 -17.18
C VAL A 172 2.31 14.42 -18.42
N GLY A 173 2.64 15.69 -18.57
CA GLY A 173 2.19 16.52 -19.70
C GLY A 173 0.76 17.06 -19.57
N LYS A 174 0.04 16.74 -18.50
CA LYS A 174 -1.28 17.31 -18.19
C LYS A 174 -1.15 18.69 -17.54
N LYS A 175 -2.13 19.58 -17.76
CA LYS A 175 -2.06 20.98 -17.30
C LYS A 175 -3.04 21.30 -16.18
N ASN A 176 -4.10 20.53 -16.05
CA ASN A 176 -5.15 20.75 -15.07
C ASN A 176 -5.79 19.41 -14.67
N SER A 177 -6.62 19.44 -13.62
CA SER A 177 -7.30 18.24 -13.09
C SER A 177 -8.27 17.60 -14.07
N MET A 178 -8.86 18.36 -15.00
CA MET A 178 -9.76 17.84 -16.03
C MET A 178 -9.00 17.01 -17.07
N ASP A 179 -7.89 17.55 -17.60
CA ASP A 179 -7.01 16.83 -18.55
C ASP A 179 -6.46 15.54 -17.92
N PHE A 180 -6.24 15.56 -16.60
CA PHE A 180 -5.78 14.41 -15.83
C PHE A 180 -6.91 13.39 -15.60
N ALA A 181 -8.13 13.84 -15.25
CA ALA A 181 -9.30 12.97 -15.16
C ALA A 181 -9.55 12.21 -16.46
N GLU A 182 -9.55 12.92 -17.60
CA GLU A 182 -9.70 12.33 -18.93
C GLU A 182 -8.60 11.30 -19.22
N ALA A 183 -7.35 11.58 -18.83
CA ALA A 183 -6.24 10.64 -19.00
C ALA A 183 -6.40 9.35 -18.19
N VAL A 184 -7.01 9.46 -17.01
CA VAL A 184 -7.28 8.32 -16.12
C VAL A 184 -8.44 7.50 -16.68
N ASP A 185 -9.51 8.15 -17.13
CA ASP A 185 -10.68 7.51 -17.74
C ASP A 185 -10.36 6.81 -19.08
N ASP A 186 -9.41 7.34 -19.85
CA ASP A 186 -8.94 6.74 -21.10
C ASP A 186 -7.92 5.59 -20.90
N SER A 187 -7.52 5.31 -19.65
CA SER A 187 -6.51 4.32 -19.32
C SER A 187 -7.11 3.02 -18.75
N ASP A 188 -6.23 2.05 -18.46
CA ASP A 188 -6.62 0.84 -17.73
C ASP A 188 -7.04 1.13 -16.27
N LEU A 189 -6.82 2.35 -15.78
CA LEU A 189 -7.25 2.79 -14.46
C LEU A 189 -8.74 3.16 -14.37
N ALA A 190 -9.45 3.28 -15.49
CA ALA A 190 -10.88 3.55 -15.50
C ALA A 190 -11.69 2.52 -14.69
N CYS A 191 -11.20 1.28 -14.59
CA CYS A 191 -11.82 0.21 -13.81
C CYS A 191 -11.85 0.47 -12.29
N PHE A 192 -11.05 1.41 -11.79
CA PHE A 192 -11.04 1.79 -10.38
C PHE A 192 -12.15 2.79 -10.03
N GLU A 193 -12.81 3.39 -11.03
CA GLU A 193 -13.93 4.33 -10.84
C GLU A 193 -13.60 5.40 -9.79
N PHE A 194 -12.44 6.07 -9.94
CA PHE A 194 -12.03 7.12 -9.02
C PHE A 194 -13.05 8.27 -9.02
N THR A 195 -13.36 8.79 -7.84
CA THR A 195 -14.27 9.93 -7.71
C THR A 195 -13.57 11.23 -8.13
N ASP A 196 -14.34 12.22 -8.59
CA ASP A 196 -13.82 13.54 -8.94
C ASP A 196 -13.01 14.17 -7.80
N GLU A 197 -13.47 14.01 -6.55
CA GLU A 197 -12.79 14.47 -5.35
C GLU A 197 -11.40 13.84 -5.21
N LEU A 198 -11.32 12.51 -5.39
CA LEU A 198 -10.06 11.77 -5.31
C LEU A 198 -9.10 12.18 -6.44
N ILE A 199 -9.61 12.37 -7.66
CA ILE A 199 -8.81 12.85 -8.81
C ILE A 199 -8.23 14.25 -8.54
N ILE A 200 -9.03 15.15 -7.97
CA ILE A 200 -8.58 16.52 -7.62
C ILE A 200 -7.50 16.47 -6.54
N GLU A 201 -7.66 15.65 -5.50
CA GLU A 201 -6.64 15.51 -4.45
C GLU A 201 -5.33 14.93 -4.97
N ILE A 202 -5.41 13.87 -5.78
CA ILE A 202 -4.25 13.24 -6.43
C ILE A 202 -3.54 14.25 -7.32
N TRP A 203 -4.29 15.01 -8.14
CA TRP A 203 -3.73 16.06 -8.98
C TRP A 203 -3.01 17.12 -8.15
N GLY A 204 -3.63 17.58 -7.06
CA GLY A 204 -3.02 18.51 -6.11
C GLY A 204 -1.67 17.99 -5.59
N ALA A 205 -1.65 16.76 -5.07
CA ALA A 205 -0.43 16.13 -4.56
C ALA A 205 0.69 16.01 -5.62
N ILE A 206 0.33 15.67 -6.86
CA ILE A 206 1.27 15.59 -7.98
C ILE A 206 1.87 16.97 -8.29
N THR A 207 1.02 18.00 -8.39
CA THR A 207 1.49 19.36 -8.68
C THR A 207 2.37 19.92 -7.55
N ASP A 208 2.01 19.67 -6.30
CA ASP A 208 2.82 20.10 -5.16
C ASP A 208 4.17 19.37 -5.10
N ALA A 209 4.22 18.08 -5.47
CA ALA A 209 5.46 17.33 -5.58
C ALA A 209 6.37 17.89 -6.68
N ARG A 210 5.81 18.19 -7.86
CA ARG A 210 6.54 18.78 -8.99
C ARG A 210 7.05 20.19 -8.69
N ASP A 211 6.27 20.99 -7.98
CA ASP A 211 6.61 22.36 -7.60
C ASP A 211 7.56 22.41 -6.39
N GLY A 212 7.97 21.26 -5.83
CA GLY A 212 8.84 21.19 -4.66
C GLY A 212 8.22 21.81 -3.39
N ARG A 213 6.88 21.91 -3.35
CA ARG A 213 6.14 22.45 -2.20
C ARG A 213 5.97 21.44 -1.07
N LEU A 214 6.23 20.17 -1.36
CA LEU A 214 6.21 19.10 -0.38
C LEU A 214 7.57 19.05 0.34
N LYS A 215 7.59 19.54 1.58
CA LYS A 215 8.71 19.38 2.52
C LYS A 215 8.36 18.36 3.60
#